data_AF-A0A820NGL2-F1
#
_entry.id   AF-A0A820NGL2-F1
#
_cell.length_a   1.000
_cell.length_b   1.000
_cell.length_c   1.000
_cell.angle_alpha   90.00
_cell.angle_beta   90.00
_cell.angle_gamma   90.00
#
_symmetry.space_group_name_H-M   'P 1'
#
loop_
_entity.id
_entity.type
_entity.pdbx_description
1 polymer ?
#
loop_
_entity_poly.entity_id
_entity_poly.type
_entity_poly.pdbx_seq_one_letter_code
_entity_poly.pdbx_strand_id
1 'polypeptide(L)'
;MKFVKANPLNRIYVAYNVTATELNKLRAVEGAMVFYTVKHSHSYISHACTINIIKKCFPDSSTAKNITRDKTKAREITCNVLAPSLTSYIVNEIRNVSFFQFVMMLRMK
;
A
#
# COMPACT_ATOMS: atom_id res chain seq x y z
N MET A 1 25.25 -26.36 -18.73
CA MET A 1 24.15 -25.75 -17.97
C MET A 1 24.57 -25.72 -16.50
N LYS A 2 25.05 -24.59 -15.96
CA LYS A 2 25.53 -24.51 -14.57
C LYS A 2 24.37 -24.05 -13.67
N PHE A 3 23.87 -24.96 -12.84
CA PHE A 3 22.93 -24.62 -11.77
C PHE A 3 23.69 -23.95 -10.63
N VAL A 4 23.56 -22.62 -10.52
CA VAL A 4 24.08 -21.86 -9.39
C VAL A 4 23.13 -22.08 -8.20
N LYS A 5 23.69 -22.51 -7.06
CA LYS A 5 22.97 -22.71 -5.79
C LYS A 5 22.08 -21.50 -5.49
N ALA A 6 20.78 -21.74 -5.36
CA ALA A 6 19.80 -20.70 -5.09
C ALA A 6 20.02 -20.13 -3.67
N ASN A 7 20.41 -18.87 -3.60
CA ASN A 7 20.28 -18.05 -2.39
C ASN A 7 18.78 -17.94 -2.06
N PRO A 8 18.33 -18.13 -0.80
CA PRO A 8 16.91 -18.08 -0.44
C PRO A 8 16.18 -16.77 -0.84
N LEU A 9 16.92 -15.69 -1.08
CA LEU A 9 16.38 -14.43 -1.61
C LEU A 9 15.99 -14.49 -3.10
N ASN A 10 16.51 -15.43 -3.89
CA ASN A 10 16.18 -15.56 -5.32
C ASN A 10 14.79 -16.17 -5.57
N ARG A 11 14.06 -16.62 -4.54
CA ARG A 11 12.74 -17.25 -4.70
C ARG A 11 11.59 -16.26 -4.92
N ILE A 12 11.84 -14.96 -4.72
CA ILE A 12 10.82 -13.90 -4.79
C ILE A 12 10.88 -13.14 -6.13
N TYR A 13 12.00 -13.20 -6.86
CA TYR A 13 12.24 -12.36 -8.04
C TYR A 13 12.03 -13.14 -9.33
N VAL A 14 11.01 -12.76 -10.10
CA VAL A 14 10.74 -13.29 -11.45
C VAL A 14 11.91 -12.94 -12.37
N ALA A 15 12.43 -13.93 -13.10
CA ALA A 15 13.51 -13.74 -14.05
C ALA A 15 13.02 -12.95 -15.27
N TYR A 16 13.55 -11.74 -15.45
CA TYR A 16 13.31 -10.89 -16.60
C TYR A 16 14.64 -10.70 -17.33
N ASN A 17 14.59 -10.63 -18.66
CA ASN A 17 15.76 -10.44 -19.54
C ASN A 17 16.31 -9.02 -19.36
N VAL A 18 16.96 -8.78 -18.23
CA VAL A 18 17.43 -7.46 -17.84
C VAL A 18 18.86 -7.52 -17.35
N THR A 19 19.59 -6.46 -17.67
CA THR A 19 20.99 -6.31 -17.33
C THR A 19 21.16 -6.35 -15.81
N ALA A 20 22.29 -6.88 -15.33
CA ALA A 20 22.56 -7.00 -13.89
C ALA A 20 22.43 -5.65 -13.14
N THR A 21 22.72 -4.54 -13.82
CA THR A 21 22.61 -3.18 -13.30
C THR A 21 21.17 -2.76 -13.04
N GLU A 22 20.28 -3.01 -13.98
CA GLU A 22 18.84 -2.73 -13.86
C GLU A 22 18.17 -3.68 -12.86
N LEU A 23 18.68 -4.92 -12.72
CA LEU A 23 18.29 -5.85 -11.65
C LEU A 23 18.56 -5.32 -10.25
N ASN A 24 19.73 -4.71 -10.06
CA ASN A 24 20.07 -4.13 -8.77
C ASN A 24 19.22 -2.88 -8.46
N LYS A 25 18.90 -2.06 -9.46
CA LYS A 25 17.99 -0.91 -9.30
C LYS A 25 16.59 -1.37 -8.90
N LEU A 26 16.03 -2.37 -9.59
CA LEU A 26 14.70 -2.90 -9.27
C LEU A 26 14.65 -3.40 -7.82
N ARG A 27 15.63 -4.22 -7.41
CA ARG A 27 15.72 -4.75 -6.04
C ARG A 27 15.80 -3.65 -4.99
N ALA A 28 16.58 -2.59 -5.26
CA ALA A 28 16.69 -1.45 -4.36
C ALA A 28 15.36 -0.70 -4.23
N VAL A 29 14.65 -0.48 -5.36
CA VAL A 29 13.33 0.17 -5.37
C VAL A 29 12.29 -0.67 -4.63
N GLU A 30 12.21 -1.96 -4.91
CA GLU A 30 11.27 -2.88 -4.23
C GLU A 30 11.54 -2.93 -2.72
N GLY A 31 12.81 -3.07 -2.32
CA GLY A 31 13.20 -3.05 -0.91
C GLY A 31 12.84 -1.73 -0.22
N ALA A 32 13.10 -0.60 -0.87
CA ALA A 32 12.78 0.72 -0.34
C ALA A 32 11.26 0.92 -0.17
N MET A 33 10.46 0.49 -1.15
CA MET A 33 9.00 0.58 -1.11
C MET A 33 8.38 -0.32 -0.04
N VAL A 34 8.86 -1.56 0.10
CA VAL A 34 8.40 -2.49 1.13
C VAL A 34 8.75 -1.96 2.52
N PHE A 35 10.01 -1.54 2.73
CA PHE A 35 10.44 -0.98 4.01
C PHE A 35 9.64 0.27 4.39
N TYR A 36 9.42 1.16 3.42
CA TYR A 36 8.65 2.38 3.63
C TYR A 36 7.21 2.08 4.04
N THR A 37 6.55 1.16 3.33
CA THR A 37 5.17 0.74 3.63
C THR A 37 5.05 0.24 5.07
N VAL A 38 5.93 -0.69 5.48
CA VAL A 38 5.93 -1.25 6.84
C VAL A 38 6.15 -0.19 7.91
N LYS A 39 6.99 0.81 7.63
CA LYS A 39 7.35 1.84 8.62
C LYS A 39 6.34 2.98 8.73
N HIS A 40 5.69 3.36 7.62
CA HIS A 40 5.01 4.65 7.53
C HIS A 40 3.58 4.64 7.01
N SER A 41 2.99 3.53 6.52
CA SER A 41 1.69 3.57 5.83
C SER A 41 0.43 3.75 6.71
N HIS A 42 0.55 4.36 7.89
CA HIS A 42 -0.54 4.49 8.87
C HIS A 42 -1.27 5.84 8.83
N SER A 43 -0.94 6.75 7.90
CA SER A 43 -1.59 8.06 7.84
C SER A 43 -1.62 8.64 6.43
N TYR A 44 -2.55 9.55 6.15
CA TYR A 44 -2.54 10.31 4.89
C TYR A 44 -1.25 11.12 4.71
N ILE A 45 -0.60 11.52 5.81
CA ILE A 45 0.67 12.26 5.77
C ILE A 45 1.77 11.42 5.11
N SER A 46 1.72 10.10 5.26
CA SER A 46 2.65 9.17 4.61
C SER A 46 2.63 9.28 3.08
N HIS A 47 1.50 9.63 2.47
CA HIS A 47 1.42 9.80 1.01
C HIS A 47 2.33 10.94 0.49
N ALA A 48 2.59 11.97 1.30
CA ALA A 48 3.55 13.01 0.92
C ALA A 48 4.98 12.47 0.82
N CYS A 49 5.38 11.61 1.75
CA CYS A 49 6.69 10.95 1.73
C CYS A 49 6.76 9.86 0.65
N THR A 50 5.64 9.16 0.40
CA THR A 50 5.51 8.15 -0.67
C THR A 50 5.79 8.76 -2.03
N ILE A 51 5.21 9.93 -2.34
CA ILE A 51 5.51 10.66 -3.59
C ILE A 51 7.01 10.94 -3.73
N ASN A 52 7.66 11.38 -2.65
CA ASN A 52 9.09 11.69 -2.69
C ASN A 52 9.93 10.44 -2.97
N ILE A 53 9.54 9.28 -2.44
CA ILE A 53 10.21 8.00 -2.71
C ILE A 53 9.96 7.56 -4.15
N ILE A 54 8.72 7.65 -4.65
CA ILE A 54 8.38 7.32 -6.03
C ILE A 54 9.23 8.15 -7.02
N LYS A 55 9.35 9.47 -6.79
CA LYS A 55 10.18 10.34 -7.64
C LYS A 55 11.67 9.98 -7.63
N LYS A 56 12.17 9.47 -6.50
CA LYS A 56 13.56 8.99 -6.37
C LYS A 56 13.77 7.61 -7.00
N CYS A 57 12.76 6.74 -6.92
CA CYS A 57 12.81 5.40 -7.49
C CYS A 57 12.67 5.40 -9.02
N PHE A 58 11.93 6.37 -9.57
CA PHE A 58 11.66 6.48 -11.00
C PHE A 58 12.05 7.87 -11.53
N PRO A 59 13.36 8.21 -11.53
CA PRO A 59 13.84 9.54 -11.93
C PRO A 59 13.75 9.79 -13.44
N ASP A 60 13.60 8.75 -14.24
CA ASP A 60 13.42 8.74 -15.68
C ASP A 60 11.94 8.92 -16.09
N SER A 61 11.00 8.50 -15.23
CA SER A 61 9.57 8.62 -15.50
C SER A 61 9.08 10.07 -15.39
N SER A 62 8.67 10.64 -16.53
CA SER A 62 7.99 11.94 -16.58
C SER A 62 6.68 11.93 -15.79
N THR A 63 5.95 10.81 -15.83
CA THR A 63 4.72 10.59 -15.05
C THR A 63 5.00 10.67 -13.55
N ALA A 64 6.01 9.95 -13.05
CA ALA A 64 6.35 9.92 -11.63
C ALA A 64 6.72 11.31 -11.09
N LYS A 65 7.45 12.11 -11.88
CA LYS A 65 7.82 13.49 -11.53
C LYS A 65 6.61 14.40 -11.32
N ASN A 66 5.57 14.21 -12.11
CA ASN A 66 4.37 15.05 -12.12
C ASN A 66 3.33 14.65 -11.06
N ILE A 67 3.52 13.52 -10.37
CA ILE A 67 2.66 13.14 -9.25
C ILE A 67 2.78 14.20 -8.16
N THR A 68 1.63 14.80 -7.81
CA THR A 68 1.49 15.83 -6.79
C THR A 68 0.16 15.65 -6.05
N ARG A 69 0.09 16.23 -4.84
CA ARG A 69 -1.14 16.32 -4.02
C ARG A 69 -1.76 14.97 -3.63
N ASP A 70 -0.97 13.89 -3.59
CA ASP A 70 -1.48 12.55 -3.29
C ASP A 70 -2.14 12.47 -1.90
N LYS A 71 -1.54 13.12 -0.89
CA LYS A 71 -2.15 13.28 0.45
C LYS A 71 -3.57 13.84 0.38
N THR A 72 -3.78 14.90 -0.40
CA THR A 72 -5.09 15.54 -0.52
C THR A 72 -6.08 14.62 -1.22
N LYS A 73 -5.65 13.96 -2.30
CA LYS A 73 -6.49 13.01 -3.03
C LYS A 73 -6.90 11.82 -2.15
N ALA A 74 -5.95 11.24 -1.42
CA ALA A 74 -6.20 10.13 -0.50
C ALA A 74 -7.19 10.53 0.61
N ARG A 75 -7.05 11.74 1.17
CA ARG A 75 -7.99 12.29 2.14
C ARG A 75 -9.40 12.43 1.54
N GLU A 76 -9.52 13.08 0.38
CA GLU A 76 -10.84 13.31 -0.23
C GLU A 76 -11.55 12.00 -0.57
N ILE A 77 -10.84 11.01 -1.13
CA ILE A 77 -11.40 9.68 -1.38
C ILE A 77 -11.88 9.05 -0.07
N THR A 78 -11.08 9.13 0.99
CA THR A 78 -11.46 8.50 2.25
C THR A 78 -12.64 9.21 2.91
N CYS A 79 -12.62 10.54 2.98
CA CYS A 79 -13.64 11.32 3.67
C CYS A 79 -14.97 11.38 2.91
N ASN A 80 -14.94 11.44 1.58
CA ASN A 80 -16.15 11.70 0.79
C ASN A 80 -16.70 10.44 0.10
N VAL A 81 -15.91 9.38 -0.03
CA VAL A 81 -16.34 8.13 -0.69
C VAL A 81 -16.40 6.99 0.31
N LEU A 82 -15.26 6.65 0.93
CA LEU A 82 -15.17 5.47 1.80
C LEU A 82 -15.94 5.65 3.11
N ALA A 83 -15.74 6.79 3.80
CA ALA A 83 -16.37 7.02 5.09
C ALA A 83 -17.91 7.08 5.02
N PRO A 84 -18.55 7.80 4.08
CA PRO A 84 -20.01 7.80 3.98
C PRO A 84 -20.56 6.43 3.58
N SER A 85 -19.91 5.74 2.66
CA SER A 85 -20.29 4.39 2.24
C SER A 85 -20.24 3.41 3.42
N LEU A 86 -19.13 3.36 4.14
CA LEU A 86 -18.98 2.49 5.31
C LEU A 86 -19.96 2.85 6.42
N THR A 87 -20.19 4.14 6.67
CA THR A 87 -21.16 4.59 7.69
C THR A 87 -22.56 4.13 7.33
N SER A 88 -22.97 4.29 6.06
CA SER A 88 -24.29 3.83 5.60
C SER A 88 -24.45 2.31 5.75
N TYR A 89 -23.40 1.55 5.44
CA TYR A 89 -23.36 0.10 5.61
C TYR A 89 -23.51 -0.28 7.09
N ILE A 90 -22.67 0.27 7.98
CA ILE A 90 -22.72 -0.02 9.42
C ILE A 90 -24.09 0.32 10.02
N VAL A 91 -24.65 1.48 9.66
CA VAL A 91 -25.98 1.89 10.15
C VAL A 91 -27.08 0.95 9.65
N ASN A 92 -26.96 0.41 8.43
CA ASN A 92 -27.89 -0.59 7.92
C ASN A 92 -27.76 -1.92 8.66
N GLU A 93 -26.52 -2.39 8.86
CA GLU A 93 -26.26 -3.62 9.62
C GLU A 93 -26.78 -3.53 11.05
N ILE A 94 -26.49 -2.43 11.76
CA ILE A 94 -26.99 -2.20 13.14
C ILE A 94 -28.52 -2.21 13.18
N ARG A 95 -29.20 -1.65 12.17
CA ARG A 95 -30.68 -1.67 12.11
C ARG A 95 -31.25 -3.08 11.94
N ASN A 96 -30.51 -3.99 11.32
CA ASN A 96 -30.93 -5.36 11.07
C ASN A 96 -30.51 -6.34 12.19
N VAL A 97 -29.77 -5.87 13.19
CA VAL A 97 -29.36 -6.67 14.34
C VAL A 97 -30.51 -6.79 15.34
N SER A 98 -30.85 -8.03 15.71
CA SER A 98 -31.80 -8.31 16.80
C SER A 98 -31.23 -7.86 18.16
N PHE A 99 -32.10 -7.45 19.09
CA PHE A 99 -31.70 -7.03 20.44
C PHE A 99 -30.83 -8.09 21.15
N PHE A 100 -31.08 -9.37 20.89
CA PHE A 100 -30.31 -10.49 21.45
C PHE A 100 -28.86 -10.53 20.94
N GLN A 101 -28.62 -10.31 19.64
CA GLN A 101 -27.27 -10.25 19.07
C GLN A 101 -26.48 -9.03 19.57
N PHE A 102 -27.14 -7.88 19.73
CA PHE A 102 -26.51 -6.69 20.28
C PHE A 102 -26.03 -6.90 21.72
N VAL A 103 -26.87 -7.51 22.57
CA VAL A 103 -26.50 -7.89 23.95
C VAL A 103 -25.36 -8.92 23.96
N MET A 104 -25.33 -9.86 23.01
CA MET A 104 -24.24 -10.84 22.92
C MET A 104 -22.90 -10.20 22.52
N MET A 105 -22.89 -9.26 21.57
CA MET A 105 -21.68 -8.49 21.19
C MET A 105 -21.10 -7.69 22.36
N LEU A 106 -21.94 -7.09 23.22
CA LEU A 106 -21.48 -6.33 24.37
C LEU A 106 -20.87 -7.19 25.49
N ARG A 107 -21.22 -8.48 25.55
CA ARG A 107 -20.69 -9.45 26.53
C ARG A 107 -19.38 -10.11 26.11
N MET A 108 -18.89 -9.88 24.88
CA MET A 108 -17.63 -10.45 24.36
C MET A 108 -16.37 -9.63 24.74
N LYS A 109 -16.43 -8.80 25.79
CA LYS A 109 -15.25 -8.14 26.37
C LYS A 109 -14.64 -8.96 27.49
#